data_AF-A0A538BM13-F1
#
_entry.id   AF-A0A538BM13-F1
#
_cell.length_a   1.000
_cell.length_b   1.000
_cell.length_c   1.000
_cell.angle_alpha   90.00
_cell.angle_beta   90.00
_cell.angle_gamma   90.00
#
_symmetry.space_group_name_H-M   'P 1'
#
loop_
_entity.id
_entity.type
_entity.pdbx_description
1 polymer ?
#
loop_
_entity_poly.entity_id
_entity_poly.type
_entity_poly.pdbx_seq_one_letter_code
_entity_poly.pdbx_strand_id
1 'polypeptide(L)'
;MNEWRGGLVAALVGAGLALMIAVGVAAWAAGHYTNRTPTVGGSAAGPAGSASVSPEVAAGAHVFVQFACVQCHGDRGMGGVSRDVPALTAVGKTLTSAQLRKIIDHGLGESANPTKPYMPVWGAVISTRQVNELVAYLHAGLPAVSDATPVPVPQGQGLAVAGAALYVRDGCINCHGPNGLGGVPNPQAPDKAIPPLSGAGFRRDFGTDKKITQMIRTGSVLGRAPIVSMPHWGGIIAAADLKALVAYLKTLK
;
A
#
# COMPACT_ATOMS: atom_id res chain seq x y z
N MET A 1 -67.76 15.86 32.69
CA MET A 1 -66.67 15.48 33.62
C MET A 1 -65.46 14.81 32.92
N ASN A 2 -65.37 14.80 31.58
CA ASN A 2 -64.33 14.03 30.87
C ASN A 2 -63.16 14.85 30.30
N GLU A 3 -63.14 16.18 30.41
CA GLU A 3 -62.03 17.01 29.90
C GLU A 3 -60.89 17.21 30.90
N TRP A 4 -61.15 17.05 32.20
CA TRP A 4 -60.14 17.19 33.26
C TRP A 4 -59.14 16.02 33.35
N ARG A 5 -59.53 14.83 32.88
CA ARG A 5 -58.66 13.64 32.93
C ARG A 5 -57.60 13.63 31.81
N GLY A 6 -57.87 14.27 30.67
CA GLY A 6 -56.91 14.34 29.55
C GLY A 6 -55.73 15.28 29.82
N GLY A 7 -55.99 16.45 30.41
CA GLY A 7 -54.96 17.43 30.74
C GLY A 7 -53.98 16.95 31.81
N LEU A 8 -54.45 16.18 32.80
CA LEU A 8 -53.62 15.67 33.89
C LEU A 8 -52.66 14.56 33.42
N VAL A 9 -53.10 13.70 32.50
CA VAL A 9 -52.23 12.66 31.91
C VAL A 9 -51.18 13.26 30.98
N ALA A 10 -51.54 14.27 30.17
CA ALA A 10 -50.57 14.97 29.32
C ALA A 10 -49.52 15.74 30.14
N ALA A 11 -49.92 16.37 31.25
CA ALA A 11 -49.01 17.07 32.15
C ALA A 11 -48.03 16.12 32.86
N LEU A 12 -48.50 14.93 33.30
CA LEU A 12 -47.65 13.93 33.94
C LEU A 12 -46.65 13.28 32.97
N VAL A 13 -47.06 13.02 31.72
CA VAL A 13 -46.15 12.53 30.67
C VAL A 13 -45.14 13.59 30.25
N GLY A 14 -45.56 14.85 30.13
CA GLY A 14 -44.67 15.98 29.84
C GLY A 14 -43.63 16.21 30.93
N ALA A 15 -44.03 16.14 32.20
CA ALA A 15 -43.13 16.26 33.35
C ALA A 15 -42.13 15.09 33.41
N GLY A 16 -42.56 13.87 33.11
CA GLY A 16 -41.68 12.70 33.05
C GLY A 16 -40.62 12.80 31.96
N LEU A 17 -40.99 13.26 30.76
CA LEU A 17 -40.04 13.47 29.66
C LEU A 17 -39.03 14.60 29.96
N ALA A 18 -39.48 15.69 30.57
CA ALA A 18 -38.60 16.78 30.98
C ALA A 18 -37.58 16.32 32.04
N LEU A 19 -38.01 15.48 33.00
CA LEU A 19 -37.13 14.93 34.03
C LEU A 19 -36.08 13.99 33.43
N MET A 20 -36.46 13.14 32.49
CA MET A 20 -35.53 12.21 31.80
C MET A 20 -34.48 12.95 30.96
N ILE A 21 -34.87 14.04 30.28
CA ILE A 21 -33.94 14.88 29.52
C ILE A 21 -32.99 15.61 30.48
N ALA A 22 -33.49 16.17 31.59
CA ALA A 22 -32.66 16.84 32.58
C ALA A 22 -31.62 15.90 33.21
N VAL A 23 -32.02 14.66 33.55
CA VAL A 23 -31.11 13.63 34.07
C VAL A 23 -30.08 13.22 33.01
N GLY A 24 -30.50 13.08 31.74
CA GLY A 24 -29.60 12.77 30.63
C GLY A 24 -28.54 13.86 30.38
N VAL A 25 -28.93 15.15 30.43
CA VAL A 25 -28.01 16.28 30.28
C VAL A 25 -27.06 16.39 31.48
N ALA A 26 -27.55 16.17 32.70
CA ALA A 26 -26.72 16.17 33.91
C ALA A 26 -25.68 15.03 33.88
N ALA A 27 -26.07 13.83 33.44
CA ALA A 27 -25.16 12.68 33.29
C ALA A 27 -24.12 12.90 32.18
N TRP A 28 -24.52 13.49 31.05
CA TRP A 28 -23.62 13.87 29.97
C TRP A 28 -22.60 14.94 30.41
N ALA A 29 -23.05 15.96 31.14
CA ALA A 29 -22.18 16.97 31.72
C ALA A 29 -21.19 16.34 32.72
N ALA A 30 -21.66 15.53 33.67
CA ALA A 30 -20.79 14.89 34.66
C ALA A 30 -19.74 13.94 34.03
N GLY A 31 -20.10 13.23 32.95
CA GLY A 31 -19.19 12.31 32.24
C GLY A 31 -18.11 12.99 31.39
N HIS A 32 -18.33 14.23 30.94
CA HIS A 32 -17.35 14.96 30.12
C HIS A 32 -16.38 15.84 30.90
N TYR A 33 -16.62 16.10 32.20
CA TYR A 33 -15.75 16.96 33.00
C TYR A 33 -14.65 16.24 33.80
N THR A 34 -14.48 14.91 33.69
CA THR A 34 -13.54 14.18 34.59
C THR A 34 -12.43 13.36 33.92
N ASN A 35 -12.30 13.32 32.60
CA ASN A 35 -11.20 12.60 31.95
C ASN A 35 -10.08 13.55 31.46
N ARG A 36 -9.34 14.14 32.41
CA ARG A 36 -7.97 14.61 32.13
C ARG A 36 -7.02 13.44 32.35
N THR A 37 -6.69 12.73 31.27
CA THR A 37 -5.54 11.81 31.27
C THR A 37 -4.28 12.63 31.58
N PRO A 38 -3.56 12.39 32.69
CA PRO A 38 -2.31 13.08 32.94
C PRO A 38 -1.28 12.55 31.95
N THR A 39 -0.94 13.36 30.94
CA THR A 39 0.27 13.12 30.15
C THR A 39 1.46 13.29 31.08
N VAL A 40 2.07 12.18 31.49
CA VAL A 40 3.37 12.18 32.16
C VAL A 40 4.40 12.63 31.13
N GLY A 41 4.81 13.89 31.22
CA GLY A 41 5.87 14.47 30.41
C GLY A 41 7.22 13.87 30.78
N GLY A 42 7.53 12.70 30.22
CA GLY A 42 8.89 12.19 30.16
C GLY A 42 9.68 13.00 29.14
N SER A 43 10.50 13.94 29.60
CA SER A 43 11.60 14.49 28.79
C SER A 43 12.61 13.39 28.53
N ALA A 44 12.41 12.65 27.43
CA ALA A 44 13.47 11.87 26.84
C ALA A 44 14.36 12.84 26.06
N ALA A 45 15.61 12.98 26.52
CA ALA A 45 16.66 13.62 25.73
C ALA A 45 16.76 12.88 24.39
N GLY A 46 16.38 13.56 23.30
CA GLY A 46 16.42 13.00 21.96
C GLY A 46 17.87 12.67 21.54
N PRO A 47 18.08 11.61 20.75
CA PRO A 47 19.39 11.32 20.21
C PRO A 47 19.84 12.45 19.29
N ALA A 48 21.14 12.73 19.32
CA ALA A 48 21.79 13.78 18.56
C ALA A 48 21.54 13.63 17.04
N GLY A 49 20.85 14.61 16.47
CA GLY A 49 20.98 15.14 15.11
C GLY A 49 21.17 14.16 13.96
N SER A 50 20.14 13.40 13.58
CA SER A 50 19.84 13.25 12.15
C SER A 50 19.17 14.54 11.69
N ALA A 51 19.61 15.13 10.57
CA ALA A 51 18.86 16.23 9.99
C ALA A 51 17.43 15.74 9.73
N SER A 52 16.43 16.36 10.38
CA SER A 52 15.03 16.01 10.17
C SER A 52 14.69 16.27 8.71
N VAL A 53 14.40 15.22 7.95
CA VAL A 53 13.89 15.34 6.57
C VAL A 53 12.52 16.04 6.60
N SER A 54 12.13 16.70 5.50
CA SER A 54 10.80 17.30 5.43
C SER A 54 9.71 16.21 5.46
N PRO A 55 8.49 16.52 5.94
CA PRO A 55 7.38 15.58 5.93
C PRO A 55 7.06 15.01 4.53
N GLU A 56 7.24 15.80 3.48
CA GLU A 56 7.05 15.37 2.09
C GLU A 56 8.11 14.34 1.66
N VAL A 57 9.37 14.56 2.03
CA VAL A 57 10.48 13.63 1.76
C VAL A 57 10.28 12.33 2.55
N ALA A 58 9.86 12.41 3.81
CA ALA A 58 9.53 11.25 4.63
C ALA A 58 8.37 10.45 4.01
N ALA A 59 7.29 11.12 3.60
CA ALA A 59 6.18 10.48 2.92
C ALA A 59 6.62 9.81 1.61
N GLY A 60 7.50 10.44 0.84
CA GLY A 60 8.07 9.84 -0.37
C GLY A 60 8.90 8.58 -0.08
N ALA A 61 9.64 8.53 1.03
CA ALA A 61 10.35 7.33 1.47
C ALA A 61 9.37 6.20 1.81
N HIS A 62 8.25 6.50 2.49
CA HIS A 62 7.20 5.50 2.74
C HIS A 62 6.54 5.02 1.46
N VAL A 63 6.23 5.91 0.51
CA VAL A 63 5.68 5.51 -0.80
C VAL A 63 6.66 4.60 -1.54
N PHE A 64 7.96 4.91 -1.52
CA PHE A 64 9.01 4.11 -2.16
C PHE A 64 9.06 2.67 -1.65
N VAL A 65 8.76 2.46 -0.37
CA VAL A 65 8.69 1.13 0.25
C VAL A 65 7.32 0.47 0.07
N GLN A 66 6.24 1.21 0.34
CA GLN A 66 4.86 0.71 0.28
C GLN A 66 4.52 0.21 -1.13
N PHE A 67 5.01 0.89 -2.16
CA PHE A 67 4.82 0.52 -3.56
C PHE A 67 5.95 -0.34 -4.12
N ALA A 68 6.81 -0.88 -3.24
CA ALA A 68 7.87 -1.82 -3.57
C ALA A 68 8.88 -1.31 -4.61
N CYS A 69 9.06 0.01 -4.77
CA CYS A 69 10.09 0.58 -5.64
C CYS A 69 11.48 0.09 -5.23
N VAL A 70 11.70 -0.06 -3.91
CA VAL A 70 12.88 -0.64 -3.27
C VAL A 70 13.21 -2.06 -3.77
N GLN A 71 12.22 -2.85 -4.16
CA GLN A 71 12.43 -4.25 -4.59
C GLN A 71 13.08 -4.36 -5.96
N CYS A 72 13.02 -3.29 -6.78
CA CYS A 72 13.71 -3.23 -8.07
C CYS A 72 14.91 -2.28 -8.01
N HIS A 73 14.73 -1.10 -7.42
CA HIS A 73 15.75 -0.04 -7.39
C HIS A 73 16.71 -0.14 -6.20
N GLY A 74 16.55 -1.14 -5.32
CA GLY A 74 17.41 -1.37 -4.16
C GLY A 74 17.13 -0.43 -3.00
N ASP A 75 17.74 -0.74 -1.84
CA ASP A 75 17.64 0.08 -0.64
C ASP A 75 18.04 1.52 -0.96
N ARG A 76 17.13 2.46 -0.66
CA ARG A 76 17.28 3.90 -0.98
C ARG A 76 17.77 4.17 -2.40
N GLY A 77 17.31 3.36 -3.37
CA GLY A 77 17.64 3.55 -4.77
C GLY A 77 19.09 3.22 -5.14
N MET A 78 19.84 2.46 -4.33
CA MET A 78 21.24 2.11 -4.63
C MET A 78 21.42 1.16 -5.83
N GLY A 79 20.34 0.59 -6.35
CA GLY A 79 20.37 -0.39 -7.45
C GLY A 79 20.93 -1.74 -7.00
N GLY A 80 21.43 -2.52 -7.97
CA GLY A 80 22.13 -3.79 -7.71
C GLY A 80 21.24 -5.03 -7.62
N VAL A 81 19.91 -4.88 -7.64
CA VAL A 81 18.98 -6.03 -7.66
C VAL A 81 18.97 -6.71 -9.03
N SER A 82 19.04 -5.94 -10.11
CA SER A 82 19.15 -6.43 -11.49
C SER A 82 19.98 -5.47 -12.32
N ARG A 83 20.74 -6.00 -13.29
CA ARG A 83 21.51 -5.20 -14.25
C ARG A 83 20.65 -4.33 -15.17
N ASP A 84 19.39 -4.74 -15.37
CA ASP A 84 18.44 -4.06 -16.25
C ASP A 84 17.66 -2.96 -15.50
N VAL A 85 17.89 -2.79 -14.18
CA VAL A 85 17.25 -1.76 -13.36
C VAL A 85 18.30 -0.77 -12.85
N PRO A 86 18.16 0.55 -13.14
CA PRO A 86 19.15 1.53 -12.75
C PRO A 86 19.09 1.85 -11.25
N ALA A 87 20.25 2.24 -10.70
CA ALA A 87 20.31 2.98 -9.44
C ALA A 87 19.70 4.38 -9.62
N LEU A 88 19.05 4.89 -8.59
CA LEU A 88 18.34 6.17 -8.57
C LEU A 88 19.14 7.28 -7.86
N THR A 89 20.28 6.97 -7.27
CA THR A 89 21.08 7.93 -6.47
C THR A 89 21.55 9.16 -7.24
N ALA A 90 21.64 9.10 -8.57
CA ALA A 90 21.97 10.24 -9.43
C ALA A 90 20.75 10.89 -10.08
N VAL A 91 19.60 10.22 -10.18
CA VAL A 91 18.49 10.65 -11.03
C VAL A 91 17.83 11.94 -10.55
N GLY A 92 17.77 12.14 -9.22
CA GLY A 92 17.24 13.37 -8.63
C GLY A 92 18.09 14.61 -8.92
N LYS A 93 19.35 14.44 -9.34
CA LYS A 93 20.24 15.55 -9.74
C LYS A 93 20.21 15.81 -11.25
N THR A 94 19.87 14.80 -12.04
CA THR A 94 19.98 14.85 -13.51
C THR A 94 18.64 15.08 -14.21
N LEU A 95 17.53 14.64 -13.61
CA LEU A 95 16.20 14.76 -14.18
C LEU A 95 15.40 15.85 -13.47
N THR A 96 14.60 16.57 -14.24
CA THR A 96 13.61 17.51 -13.70
C THR A 96 12.44 16.76 -13.06
N SER A 97 11.72 17.42 -12.16
CA SER A 97 10.51 16.87 -11.55
C SER A 97 9.46 16.45 -12.58
N ALA A 98 9.35 17.18 -13.70
CA ALA A 98 8.43 16.83 -14.79
C ALA A 98 8.85 15.55 -15.53
N GLN A 99 10.15 15.36 -15.76
CA GLN A 99 10.66 14.11 -16.35
C GLN A 99 10.46 12.92 -15.40
N LEU A 100 10.74 13.09 -14.11
CA LEU A 100 10.52 12.05 -13.11
C LEU A 100 9.03 11.66 -13.00
N ARG A 101 8.12 12.64 -12.92
CA ARG A 101 6.67 12.39 -12.98
C ARG A 101 6.29 11.59 -14.21
N LYS A 102 6.74 12.03 -15.39
CA LYS A 102 6.43 11.34 -16.65
C LYS A 102 6.90 9.89 -16.64
N ILE A 103 8.10 9.61 -16.14
CA ILE A 103 8.65 8.25 -16.04
C ILE A 103 7.85 7.40 -15.04
N ILE A 104 7.47 7.95 -13.88
CA ILE A 104 6.68 7.23 -12.88
C ILE A 104 5.27 6.95 -13.44
N ASP A 105 4.60 7.97 -13.96
CA ASP A 105 3.22 7.88 -14.42
C ASP A 105 3.07 6.91 -15.60
N HIS A 106 4.02 6.93 -16.54
CA HIS A 106 3.93 6.14 -17.78
C HIS A 106 4.85 4.92 -17.83
N GLY A 107 5.66 4.70 -16.79
CA GLY A 107 6.68 3.67 -16.79
C GLY A 107 7.82 3.93 -17.77
N LEU A 108 8.68 2.93 -17.92
CA LEU A 108 9.81 2.95 -18.85
C LEU A 108 9.87 1.62 -19.60
N GLY A 109 9.60 1.69 -20.90
CA GLY A 109 9.59 0.53 -21.80
C GLY A 109 8.26 -0.22 -21.80
N GLU A 110 8.27 -1.37 -22.47
CA GLU A 110 7.12 -2.26 -22.58
C GLU A 110 7.51 -3.64 -22.07
N SER A 111 6.54 -4.36 -21.53
CA SER A 111 6.72 -5.78 -21.24
C SER A 111 6.72 -6.59 -22.54
N ALA A 112 7.86 -6.56 -23.24
CA ALA A 112 8.09 -7.27 -24.49
C ALA A 112 9.13 -8.41 -24.33
N ASN A 113 9.91 -8.40 -23.25
CA ASN A 113 10.94 -9.40 -22.99
C ASN A 113 10.65 -10.16 -21.68
N PRO A 114 10.34 -11.46 -21.72
CA PRO A 114 10.03 -12.26 -20.53
C PRO A 114 11.24 -12.50 -19.61
N THR A 115 12.43 -12.03 -19.97
CA THR A 115 13.68 -12.25 -19.23
C THR A 115 14.24 -10.98 -18.58
N LYS A 116 13.56 -9.84 -18.76
CA LYS A 116 14.05 -8.54 -18.27
C LYS A 116 12.95 -7.79 -17.52
N PRO A 117 13.25 -7.19 -16.36
CA PRO A 117 12.36 -6.23 -15.74
C PRO A 117 12.25 -4.97 -16.59
N TYR A 118 11.15 -4.25 -16.39
CA TYR A 118 10.90 -2.91 -16.92
C TYR A 118 10.17 -2.13 -15.83
N MET A 119 10.08 -0.80 -15.96
CA MET A 119 9.35 0.02 -15.00
C MET A 119 7.87 0.07 -15.38
N PRO A 120 6.94 -0.43 -14.53
CA PRO A 120 5.52 -0.39 -14.80
C PRO A 120 4.95 1.04 -14.87
N VAL A 121 3.76 1.16 -15.45
CA VAL A 121 2.93 2.36 -15.42
C VAL A 121 2.36 2.53 -14.01
N TRP A 122 2.77 3.56 -13.27
CA TRP A 122 2.28 3.78 -11.89
C TRP A 122 1.16 4.81 -11.79
N GLY A 123 0.94 5.65 -12.81
CA GLY A 123 -0.06 6.72 -12.75
C GLY A 123 -1.52 6.24 -12.64
N ALA A 124 -1.76 4.96 -12.91
CA ALA A 124 -3.06 4.30 -12.70
C ALA A 124 -3.17 3.58 -11.33
N VAL A 125 -2.06 3.49 -10.58
CA VAL A 125 -1.92 2.73 -9.34
C VAL A 125 -1.77 3.65 -8.13
N ILE A 126 -1.04 4.76 -8.28
CA ILE A 126 -0.78 5.74 -7.22
C ILE A 126 -1.30 7.12 -7.60
N SER A 127 -1.63 7.91 -6.58
CA SER A 127 -2.14 9.27 -6.76
C SER A 127 -1.04 10.25 -7.19
N THR A 128 -1.41 11.34 -7.85
CA THR A 128 -0.50 12.44 -8.20
C THR A 128 0.25 13.00 -6.99
N ARG A 129 -0.38 13.00 -5.81
CA ARG A 129 0.26 13.38 -4.54
C ARG A 129 1.42 12.45 -4.21
N GLN A 130 1.20 11.14 -4.26
CA GLN A 130 2.25 10.14 -4.00
C GLN A 130 3.37 10.19 -5.04
N VAL A 131 3.06 10.47 -6.30
CA VAL A 131 4.09 10.70 -7.33
C VAL A 131 4.94 11.92 -6.97
N ASN A 132 4.33 13.03 -6.54
CA ASN A 132 5.08 14.22 -6.13
C ASN A 132 5.96 13.96 -4.90
N GLU A 133 5.47 13.20 -3.92
CA GLU A 133 6.24 12.79 -2.73
C GLU A 133 7.46 11.93 -3.13
N LEU A 134 7.30 10.98 -4.06
CA LEU A 134 8.43 10.22 -4.62
C LEU A 134 9.45 11.13 -5.30
N VAL A 135 8.99 12.11 -6.08
CA VAL A 135 9.86 13.07 -6.76
C VAL A 135 10.63 13.93 -5.75
N ALA A 136 9.99 14.39 -4.68
CA ALA A 136 10.66 15.10 -3.59
C ALA A 136 11.72 14.23 -2.92
N TYR A 137 11.41 12.97 -2.62
CA TYR A 137 12.35 12.00 -2.03
C TYR A 137 13.57 11.74 -2.95
N LEU A 138 13.35 11.63 -4.26
CA LEU A 138 14.42 11.49 -5.25
C LEU A 138 15.33 12.74 -5.30
N HIS A 139 14.75 13.94 -5.36
CA HIS A 139 15.52 15.19 -5.34
C HIS A 139 16.29 15.40 -4.03
N ALA A 140 15.74 14.94 -2.91
CA ALA A 140 16.41 14.98 -1.61
C ALA A 140 17.60 13.99 -1.51
N GLY A 141 17.84 13.16 -2.52
CA GLY A 141 18.96 12.22 -2.57
C GLY A 141 18.70 10.92 -1.82
N LEU A 142 17.44 10.53 -1.67
CA LEU A 142 17.02 9.27 -1.04
C LEU A 142 17.59 9.09 0.39
N PRO A 143 17.42 10.08 1.30
CA PRO A 143 17.93 10.00 2.66
C PRO A 143 17.31 8.84 3.45
N ALA A 144 18.01 8.37 4.48
CA ALA A 144 17.43 7.35 5.37
C ALA A 144 16.27 7.92 6.18
N VAL A 145 15.16 7.17 6.24
CA VAL A 145 13.97 7.45 7.05
C VAL A 145 13.68 6.19 7.85
N SER A 146 13.80 6.27 9.18
CA SER A 146 13.95 5.10 10.06
C SER A 146 12.78 4.13 10.05
N ASP A 147 11.58 4.61 9.75
CA ASP A 147 10.33 3.86 9.73
C ASP A 147 9.82 3.57 8.31
N ALA A 148 10.55 4.01 7.28
CA ALA A 148 10.30 3.62 5.89
C ALA A 148 11.08 2.34 5.57
N THR A 149 10.68 1.22 6.18
CA THR A 149 11.33 -0.09 5.99
C THR A 149 10.35 -1.14 5.43
N PRO A 150 10.80 -2.06 4.56
CA PRO A 150 9.94 -3.13 4.06
C PRO A 150 9.34 -4.00 5.17
N VAL A 151 8.17 -4.57 4.90
CA VAL A 151 7.49 -5.49 5.83
C VAL A 151 8.40 -6.69 6.15
N PRO A 152 8.66 -6.98 7.44
CA PRO A 152 9.41 -8.17 7.82
C PRO A 152 8.69 -9.46 7.42
N VAL A 153 9.43 -10.46 6.96
CA VAL A 153 8.88 -11.78 6.62
C VAL A 153 8.97 -12.70 7.84
N PRO A 154 7.84 -13.13 8.42
CA PRO A 154 7.84 -13.99 9.61
C PRO A 154 8.53 -15.34 9.34
N GLN A 155 9.31 -15.80 10.31
CA GLN A 155 9.96 -17.11 10.29
C GLN A 155 9.23 -18.09 11.21
N GLY A 156 9.23 -19.39 10.87
CA GLY A 156 8.67 -20.46 11.71
C GLY A 156 7.14 -20.57 11.73
N GLN A 157 6.40 -19.70 11.04
CA GLN A 157 4.92 -19.69 11.03
C GLN A 157 4.30 -20.35 9.78
N GLY A 158 5.12 -21.00 8.95
CA GLY A 158 4.70 -21.68 7.73
C GLY A 158 4.73 -20.79 6.48
N LEU A 159 4.71 -21.44 5.31
CA LEU A 159 4.95 -20.78 4.02
C LEU A 159 3.85 -19.79 3.63
N ALA A 160 2.60 -20.06 3.95
CA ALA A 160 1.50 -19.16 3.60
C ALA A 160 1.56 -17.84 4.39
N VAL A 161 1.99 -17.87 5.66
CA VAL A 161 2.18 -16.66 6.48
C VAL A 161 3.34 -15.83 5.95
N ALA A 162 4.48 -16.46 5.66
CA ALA A 162 5.60 -15.79 4.99
C ALA A 162 5.17 -15.21 3.64
N GLY A 163 4.41 -15.97 2.85
CA GLY A 163 3.88 -15.56 1.55
C GLY A 163 2.93 -14.36 1.62
N ALA A 164 2.13 -14.23 2.68
CA ALA A 164 1.27 -13.07 2.89
C ALA A 164 2.09 -11.80 3.13
N ALA A 165 3.16 -11.89 3.93
CA ALA A 165 4.08 -10.77 4.13
C ALA A 165 4.81 -10.40 2.83
N LEU A 166 5.27 -11.40 2.07
CA LEU A 166 5.90 -11.21 0.77
C LEU A 166 4.96 -10.57 -0.26
N TYR A 167 3.68 -10.93 -0.25
CA TYR A 167 2.66 -10.36 -1.14
C TYR A 167 2.52 -8.83 -0.96
N VAL A 168 2.73 -8.35 0.26
CA VAL A 168 2.78 -6.91 0.57
C VAL A 168 4.15 -6.32 0.27
N ARG A 169 5.22 -6.94 0.79
CA ARG A 169 6.61 -6.47 0.66
C ARG A 169 7.05 -6.33 -0.79
N ASP A 170 6.68 -7.29 -1.63
CA ASP A 170 7.02 -7.35 -3.05
C ASP A 170 5.97 -6.64 -3.93
N GLY A 171 5.03 -5.93 -3.31
CA GLY A 171 4.10 -5.03 -3.98
C GLY A 171 3.02 -5.69 -4.84
N CYS A 172 2.85 -7.01 -4.75
CA CYS A 172 1.80 -7.73 -5.48
C CYS A 172 0.41 -7.17 -5.17
N ILE A 173 0.18 -6.81 -3.91
CA ILE A 173 -1.05 -6.19 -3.41
C ILE A 173 -1.39 -4.86 -4.12
N ASN A 174 -0.39 -4.11 -4.59
CA ASN A 174 -0.61 -2.77 -5.16
C ASN A 174 -1.31 -2.82 -6.51
N CYS A 175 -1.17 -3.93 -7.25
CA CYS A 175 -1.87 -4.14 -8.52
C CYS A 175 -2.97 -5.19 -8.40
N HIS A 176 -2.73 -6.30 -7.69
CA HIS A 176 -3.68 -7.40 -7.57
C HIS A 176 -4.64 -7.26 -6.39
N GLY A 177 -4.55 -6.17 -5.64
CA GLY A 177 -5.49 -5.81 -4.58
C GLY A 177 -5.36 -6.66 -3.30
N PRO A 178 -6.01 -6.26 -2.21
CA PRO A 178 -6.06 -7.05 -0.98
C PRO A 178 -6.63 -8.45 -1.27
N ASN A 179 -5.99 -9.49 -0.73
CA ASN A 179 -6.39 -10.89 -0.93
C ASN A 179 -6.51 -11.31 -2.42
N GLY A 180 -5.81 -10.64 -3.33
CA GLY A 180 -5.84 -11.00 -4.76
C GLY A 180 -7.16 -10.69 -5.46
N LEU A 181 -7.96 -9.76 -4.97
CA LEU A 181 -9.26 -9.41 -5.56
C LEU A 181 -9.16 -8.76 -6.97
N GLY A 182 -7.99 -8.24 -7.35
CA GLY A 182 -7.77 -7.53 -8.59
C GLY A 182 -8.56 -6.22 -8.67
N GLY A 183 -8.91 -5.81 -9.88
CA GLY A 183 -9.82 -4.68 -10.11
C GLY A 183 -9.16 -3.30 -10.23
N VAL A 184 -7.83 -3.21 -10.05
CA VAL A 184 -7.10 -1.96 -10.33
C VAL A 184 -7.31 -1.60 -11.81
N PRO A 185 -7.78 -0.38 -12.14
CA PRO A 185 -8.06 0.01 -13.51
C PRO A 185 -6.85 -0.15 -14.43
N ASN A 186 -7.08 -0.76 -15.59
CA ASN A 186 -6.10 -0.91 -16.66
C ASN A 186 -6.78 -0.71 -18.02
N PRO A 187 -7.27 0.51 -18.33
CA PRO A 187 -8.20 0.75 -19.43
C PRO A 187 -7.70 0.34 -20.83
N GLN A 188 -6.39 0.21 -21.00
CA GLN A 188 -5.77 -0.18 -22.27
C GLN A 188 -5.57 -1.70 -22.40
N ALA A 189 -5.70 -2.46 -21.30
CA ALA A 189 -5.75 -3.92 -21.32
C ALA A 189 -7.08 -4.45 -21.91
N PRO A 190 -7.13 -5.72 -22.37
CA PRO A 190 -8.36 -6.31 -22.90
C PRO A 190 -9.46 -6.35 -21.82
N ASP A 191 -9.09 -6.79 -20.61
CA ASP A 191 -10.03 -6.94 -19.48
C ASP A 191 -10.30 -5.63 -18.72
N LYS A 192 -9.70 -4.52 -19.15
CA LYS A 192 -9.84 -3.17 -18.57
C LYS A 192 -9.43 -3.02 -17.10
N ALA A 193 -8.97 -4.09 -16.45
CA ALA A 193 -8.52 -4.11 -15.07
C ALA A 193 -7.41 -5.15 -14.86
N ILE A 194 -6.66 -5.02 -13.76
CA ILE A 194 -5.72 -6.04 -13.31
C ILE A 194 -6.50 -7.27 -12.84
N PRO A 195 -6.16 -8.48 -13.31
CA PRO A 195 -6.91 -9.69 -13.00
C PRO A 195 -6.78 -10.08 -11.52
N PRO A 196 -7.82 -10.74 -10.95
CA PRO A 196 -7.73 -11.34 -9.64
C PRO A 196 -6.74 -12.51 -9.63
N LEU A 197 -6.13 -12.75 -8.47
CA LEU A 197 -5.29 -13.91 -8.16
C LEU A 197 -6.06 -14.96 -7.33
N SER A 198 -7.39 -14.91 -7.38
CA SER A 198 -8.30 -15.79 -6.67
C SER A 198 -9.47 -16.24 -7.56
N GLY A 199 -10.37 -17.07 -7.02
CA GLY A 199 -11.54 -17.54 -7.77
C GLY A 199 -11.27 -18.64 -8.79
N ALA A 200 -12.33 -19.08 -9.45
CA ALA A 200 -12.30 -20.23 -10.37
C ALA A 200 -11.47 -19.96 -11.64
N GLY A 201 -11.50 -18.73 -12.16
CA GLY A 201 -10.72 -18.34 -13.34
C GLY A 201 -9.21 -18.50 -13.10
N PHE A 202 -8.71 -17.92 -12.00
CA PHE A 202 -7.31 -18.07 -11.61
C PHE A 202 -6.92 -19.54 -11.43
N ARG A 203 -7.75 -20.35 -10.74
CA ARG A 203 -7.45 -21.78 -10.52
C ARG A 203 -7.44 -22.61 -11.80
N ARG A 204 -8.28 -22.27 -12.77
CA ARG A 204 -8.30 -22.92 -14.09
C ARG A 204 -7.01 -22.60 -14.85
N ASP A 205 -6.64 -21.33 -14.91
CA ASP A 205 -5.53 -20.88 -15.76
C ASP A 205 -4.17 -21.18 -15.10
N PHE A 206 -4.08 -21.05 -13.76
CA PHE A 206 -2.90 -21.22 -12.92
C PHE A 206 -3.04 -22.33 -11.86
N GLY A 207 -3.66 -23.45 -12.20
CA GLY A 207 -3.92 -24.57 -11.28
C GLY A 207 -2.70 -25.35 -10.76
N THR A 208 -1.47 -24.92 -11.06
CA THR A 208 -0.25 -25.58 -10.57
C THR A 208 0.78 -24.56 -10.07
N ASP A 209 1.53 -24.94 -9.03
CA ASP A 209 2.62 -24.16 -8.46
C ASP A 209 3.63 -23.71 -9.54
N LYS A 210 3.91 -24.57 -10.53
CA LYS A 210 4.80 -24.26 -11.66
C LYS A 210 4.26 -23.13 -12.53
N LYS A 211 2.97 -23.14 -12.87
CA LYS A 211 2.35 -22.08 -13.69
C LYS A 211 2.37 -20.73 -12.96
N ILE A 212 2.03 -20.71 -11.67
CA ILE A 212 2.07 -19.50 -10.85
C ILE A 212 3.51 -18.98 -10.78
N THR A 213 4.47 -19.84 -10.45
CA THR A 213 5.89 -19.49 -10.36
C THR A 213 6.41 -18.94 -11.69
N GLN A 214 6.06 -19.56 -12.81
CA GLN A 214 6.47 -19.11 -14.13
C GLN A 214 5.90 -17.72 -14.44
N MET A 215 4.62 -17.49 -14.15
CA MET A 215 3.98 -16.19 -14.36
C MET A 215 4.66 -15.09 -13.57
N ILE A 216 4.95 -15.33 -12.29
CA ILE A 216 5.67 -14.36 -11.44
C ILE A 216 7.06 -14.07 -12.02
N ARG A 217 7.79 -15.11 -12.43
CA ARG A 217 9.13 -14.94 -12.96
C ARG A 217 9.16 -14.16 -14.25
N THR A 218 8.26 -14.43 -15.20
CA THR A 218 8.32 -13.81 -16.52
C THR A 218 7.58 -12.48 -16.62
N GLY A 219 6.59 -12.23 -15.77
CA GLY A 219 5.66 -11.12 -15.94
C GLY A 219 4.75 -11.31 -17.16
N SER A 220 3.80 -10.40 -17.34
CA SER A 220 2.85 -10.42 -18.46
C SER A 220 3.50 -9.79 -19.69
N VAL A 221 3.72 -10.55 -20.77
CA VAL A 221 4.33 -10.04 -22.02
C VAL A 221 3.23 -9.52 -22.94
N LEU A 222 2.84 -8.26 -22.77
CA LEU A 222 1.77 -7.63 -23.56
C LEU A 222 2.27 -6.70 -24.68
N GLY A 223 3.57 -6.33 -24.66
CA GLY A 223 4.24 -5.61 -25.74
C GLY A 223 3.58 -4.30 -26.19
N ARG A 224 3.00 -3.54 -25.24
CA ARG A 224 2.39 -2.22 -25.52
C ARG A 224 2.33 -1.32 -24.29
N ALA A 225 2.76 -0.07 -24.44
CA ALA A 225 2.47 1.03 -23.51
C ALA A 225 1.18 1.77 -23.90
N PRO A 226 0.41 2.37 -22.97
CA PRO A 226 0.61 2.44 -21.51
C PRO A 226 -0.26 1.41 -20.77
N ILE A 227 0.08 0.12 -20.87
CA ILE A 227 -0.63 -0.92 -20.12
C ILE A 227 0.12 -1.21 -18.83
N VAL A 228 -0.63 -1.23 -17.72
CA VAL A 228 -0.12 -1.79 -16.47
C VAL A 228 0.05 -3.29 -16.67
N SER A 229 1.26 -3.73 -16.98
CA SER A 229 1.60 -5.15 -17.11
C SER A 229 2.29 -5.62 -15.82
N MET A 230 2.22 -6.92 -15.53
CA MET A 230 3.00 -7.49 -14.43
C MET A 230 4.48 -7.51 -14.84
N PRO A 231 5.40 -6.89 -14.07
CA PRO A 231 6.81 -6.90 -14.39
C PRO A 231 7.44 -8.29 -14.19
N HIS A 232 8.61 -8.48 -14.77
CA HIS A 232 9.44 -9.66 -14.57
C HIS A 232 10.05 -9.65 -13.16
N TRP A 233 9.85 -10.72 -12.38
CA TRP A 233 10.43 -10.89 -11.05
C TRP A 233 11.51 -11.99 -10.97
N GLY A 234 11.84 -12.62 -12.10
CA GLY A 234 12.89 -13.63 -12.17
C GLY A 234 14.24 -13.07 -11.74
N GLY A 235 14.92 -13.74 -10.80
CA GLY A 235 16.21 -13.27 -10.28
C GLY A 235 16.11 -12.09 -9.30
N ILE A 236 14.93 -11.47 -9.16
CA ILE A 236 14.63 -10.45 -8.16
C ILE A 236 14.10 -11.10 -6.88
N ILE A 237 13.10 -11.97 -7.00
CA ILE A 237 12.55 -12.73 -5.87
C ILE A 237 13.31 -14.05 -5.72
N ALA A 238 13.76 -14.33 -4.50
CA ALA A 238 14.45 -15.58 -4.17
C ALA A 238 13.54 -16.81 -4.35
N ALA A 239 14.12 -17.96 -4.67
CA ALA A 239 13.33 -19.18 -4.92
C ALA A 239 12.49 -19.64 -3.70
N ALA A 240 13.02 -19.46 -2.48
CA ALA A 240 12.28 -19.75 -1.26
C ALA A 240 11.07 -18.82 -1.08
N ASP A 241 11.24 -17.53 -1.36
CA ASP A 241 10.17 -16.53 -1.30
C ASP A 241 9.09 -16.79 -2.36
N LEU A 242 9.48 -17.23 -3.57
CA LEU A 242 8.51 -17.67 -4.59
C LEU A 242 7.66 -18.85 -4.10
N LYS A 243 8.25 -19.82 -3.40
CA LYS A 243 7.51 -20.95 -2.83
C LYS A 243 6.51 -20.48 -1.77
N ALA A 244 6.92 -19.53 -0.93
CA ALA A 244 6.04 -18.93 0.08
C ALA A 244 4.89 -18.13 -0.55
N LEU A 245 5.17 -17.30 -1.56
CA LEU A 245 4.15 -16.59 -2.35
C LEU A 245 3.14 -17.57 -2.96
N VAL A 246 3.59 -18.63 -3.61
CA VAL A 246 2.70 -19.65 -4.19
C VAL A 246 1.84 -20.31 -3.10
N ALA A 247 2.42 -20.62 -1.94
CA ALA A 247 1.66 -21.17 -0.81
C ALA A 247 0.56 -20.22 -0.34
N TYR A 248 0.84 -18.90 -0.25
CA TYR A 248 -0.16 -17.90 0.09
C TYR A 248 -1.24 -17.75 -0.97
N LEU A 249 -0.89 -17.66 -2.26
CA LEU A 249 -1.86 -17.50 -3.34
C LEU A 249 -2.86 -18.66 -3.40
N LYS A 250 -2.45 -19.87 -3.02
CA LYS A 250 -3.33 -21.04 -2.92
C LYS A 250 -4.37 -20.94 -1.80
N THR A 251 -4.18 -20.05 -0.83
CA THR A 251 -5.14 -19.79 0.25
C THR A 251 -6.26 -18.81 -0.17
N LEU A 252 -6.05 -18.06 -1.27
CA LEU A 252 -6.99 -17.04 -1.73
C LEU A 252 -8.24 -17.68 -2.35
N LYS A 253 -9.40 -17.12 -2.01
CA LYS A 253 -10.72 -17.66 -2.40
C LYS A 253 -11.32 -16.94 -3.60
#